data_AF-A0A522WMB8-F1
#
_entry.id   AF-A0A522WMB8-F1
#
_cell.length_a   1.000
_cell.length_b   1.000
_cell.length_c   1.000
_cell.angle_alpha   90.00
_cell.angle_beta   90.00
_cell.angle_gamma   90.00
#
_symmetry.space_group_name_H-M   'P 1'
#
loop_
_entity.id
_entity.type
_entity.pdbx_description
1 polymer ?
#
loop_
_entity_poly.entity_id
_entity_poly.type
_entity_poly.pdbx_seq_one_letter_code
_entity_poly.pdbx_strand_id
1 'polypeptide(L)'
;MNKGILAAFAAAILFGGSTPFAKLLLGGIDPWLLAGILYLGSGIGLITISLVTKGERSRLGPGEWPWLVGAILSGGVAGPVLLMYGLSGTSAATSSLLLNAEGVMTAVLAWVVFKENADRRIVLGMLAIVAGAAVLSWPTGSIEPSWPSLAVLAACLCWAIDNNLTRK
;
A
#
# COMPACT_ATOMS: atom_id res chain seq x y z
N MET A 1 -5.52 -5.17 -26.41
CA MET A 1 -4.81 -4.96 -25.13
C MET A 1 -5.68 -5.53 -24.01
N ASN A 2 -5.15 -6.41 -23.17
CA ASN A 2 -5.97 -7.14 -22.18
C ASN A 2 -6.52 -6.16 -21.13
N LYS A 3 -7.82 -6.22 -20.79
CA LYS A 3 -8.47 -5.24 -19.87
C LYS A 3 -7.72 -5.12 -18.54
N GLY A 4 -7.15 -6.22 -18.05
CA GLY A 4 -6.33 -6.23 -16.83
C GLY A 4 -5.02 -5.42 -16.92
N ILE A 5 -4.39 -5.35 -18.11
CA ILE A 5 -3.15 -4.57 -18.30
C ILE A 5 -3.48 -3.07 -18.23
N LEU A 6 -4.57 -2.64 -18.85
CA LEU A 6 -5.05 -1.26 -18.79
C LEU A 6 -5.41 -0.85 -17.36
N ALA A 7 -6.09 -1.74 -16.61
CA ALA A 7 -6.39 -1.51 -15.21
C ALA A 7 -5.12 -1.41 -14.36
N ALA A 8 -4.11 -2.25 -14.60
CA ALA A 8 -2.83 -2.19 -13.88
C ALA A 8 -2.08 -0.87 -14.12
N PHE A 9 -2.01 -0.38 -15.36
CA PHE A 9 -1.41 0.92 -15.65
C PHE A 9 -2.18 2.08 -15.02
N ALA A 10 -3.51 2.06 -15.09
CA ALA A 10 -4.35 3.07 -14.45
C ALA A 10 -4.14 3.09 -12.93
N ALA A 11 -4.11 1.91 -12.29
CA ALA A 11 -3.83 1.78 -10.87
C ALA A 11 -2.43 2.32 -10.51
N ALA A 12 -1.40 2.00 -11.30
CA ALA A 12 -0.05 2.50 -11.07
C ALA A 12 0.04 4.04 -11.15
N ILE A 13 -0.63 4.66 -12.11
CA ILE A 13 -0.66 6.13 -12.26
C ILE A 13 -1.41 6.77 -11.08
N LEU A 14 -2.59 6.24 -10.73
CA LEU A 14 -3.39 6.76 -9.62
C LEU A 14 -2.66 6.61 -8.28
N PHE A 15 -2.02 5.45 -8.05
CA PHE A 15 -1.25 5.18 -6.85
C PHE A 15 -0.02 6.09 -6.76
N GLY A 16 0.78 6.16 -7.83
CA GLY A 16 1.97 7.01 -7.88
C GLY A 16 1.66 8.51 -7.73
N GLY A 17 0.51 8.96 -8.25
CA GLY A 17 0.05 10.34 -8.08
C GLY A 17 -0.50 10.65 -6.68
N SER A 18 -1.08 9.66 -5.99
CA SER A 18 -1.76 9.88 -4.70
C SER A 18 -0.86 10.49 -3.63
N THR A 19 0.40 10.01 -3.52
CA THR A 19 1.37 10.47 -2.53
C THR A 19 1.73 11.96 -2.65
N PRO A 20 2.12 12.49 -3.84
CA PRO A 20 2.34 13.93 -4.00
C PRO A 20 1.10 14.78 -3.73
N PHE A 21 -0.09 14.36 -4.20
CA PHE A 21 -1.33 15.10 -3.93
C PHE A 21 -1.69 15.10 -2.44
N ALA A 22 -1.57 13.97 -1.75
CA ALA A 22 -1.79 13.87 -0.31
C ALA A 22 -0.83 14.79 0.45
N LYS A 23 0.43 14.88 0.02
CA LYS A 23 1.42 15.76 0.66
C LYS A 23 1.11 17.25 0.48
N LEU A 24 0.56 17.67 -0.66
CA LEU A 24 0.09 19.04 -0.84
C LEU A 24 -1.05 19.38 0.14
N LEU A 25 -1.94 18.41 0.40
CA LEU A 25 -3.07 18.58 1.31
C LEU A 25 -2.65 18.59 2.79
N LEU A 26 -1.58 17.87 3.16
CA LEU A 26 -1.01 17.86 4.52
C LEU A 26 -0.47 19.23 4.96
N GLY A 27 -0.22 20.17 4.04
CA GLY A 27 0.22 21.53 4.38
C GLY A 27 -0.82 22.37 5.13
N GLY A 28 -2.09 21.96 5.13
CA GLY A 28 -3.19 22.69 5.80
C GLY A 28 -4.22 21.81 6.51
N ILE A 29 -4.07 20.48 6.49
CA ILE A 29 -5.01 19.53 7.09
C ILE A 29 -4.25 18.59 8.04
N ASP A 30 -4.82 18.34 9.21
CA ASP A 30 -4.28 17.38 10.17
C ASP A 30 -4.13 15.98 9.53
N PRO A 31 -3.00 15.27 9.75
CA PRO A 31 -2.75 13.99 9.09
C PRO A 31 -3.81 12.92 9.35
N TRP A 32 -4.43 12.90 10.54
CA TRP A 32 -5.47 11.94 10.88
C TRP A 32 -6.77 12.26 10.15
N LEU A 33 -7.10 13.55 10.05
CA LEU A 33 -8.27 14.00 9.31
C LEU A 33 -8.14 13.72 7.82
N LEU A 34 -6.95 13.95 7.24
CA LEU A 34 -6.71 13.66 5.82
C LEU A 34 -6.84 12.16 5.53
N ALA A 35 -6.28 11.30 6.39
CA ALA A 35 -6.46 9.85 6.27
C ALA A 35 -7.95 9.47 6.32
N GLY A 36 -8.70 10.04 7.27
CA GLY A 36 -10.14 9.83 7.37
C GLY A 36 -10.90 10.21 6.09
N ILE A 37 -10.61 11.39 5.52
CA ILE A 37 -11.24 11.88 4.28
C ILE A 37 -10.93 10.97 3.09
N LEU A 38 -9.68 10.51 2.94
CA LEU A 38 -9.29 9.61 1.85
C LEU A 38 -10.01 8.26 1.92
N TYR A 39 -10.13 7.68 3.12
CA TYR A 39 -10.86 6.42 3.30
C TYR A 39 -12.37 6.59 3.11
N LEU A 40 -12.95 7.69 3.59
CA LEU A 40 -14.36 8.02 3.35
C LEU A 40 -14.65 8.19 1.86
N GLY A 41 -13.79 8.93 1.15
CA GLY A 41 -13.89 9.13 -0.30
C GLY A 41 -13.81 7.81 -1.07
N SER A 42 -12.87 6.93 -0.70
CA SER A 42 -12.74 5.59 -1.27
C SER A 42 -14.01 4.76 -1.05
N GLY A 43 -14.55 4.77 0.18
CA GLY A 43 -15.80 4.07 0.51
C GLY A 43 -17.00 4.55 -0.31
N ILE A 44 -17.19 5.87 -0.41
CA ILE A 44 -18.26 6.47 -1.23
C ILE A 44 -18.09 6.09 -2.71
N GLY A 45 -16.86 6.16 -3.23
CA GLY A 45 -16.54 5.78 -4.60
C GLY A 45 -16.89 4.33 -4.91
N LEU A 46 -16.49 3.40 -4.04
CA LEU A 46 -16.78 1.97 -4.18
C LEU A 46 -18.29 1.68 -4.09
N ILE A 47 -19.01 2.33 -3.17
CA ILE A 47 -20.47 2.21 -3.07
C ILE A 47 -21.13 2.69 -4.36
N THR A 48 -20.71 3.84 -4.88
CA THR A 48 -21.25 4.40 -6.12
C THR A 48 -21.01 3.46 -7.31
N ILE A 49 -19.80 2.91 -7.44
CA ILE A 49 -19.47 1.94 -8.49
C ILE A 49 -20.31 0.66 -8.32
N SER A 50 -20.45 0.15 -7.10
CA SER A 50 -21.25 -1.05 -6.81
C SER A 50 -22.73 -0.86 -7.21
N LEU A 51 -23.30 0.32 -6.94
CA LEU A 51 -24.67 0.66 -7.31
C LEU A 51 -24.86 0.77 -8.83
N VAL A 52 -23.91 1.39 -9.53
CA VAL A 52 -23.97 1.59 -10.99
C VAL A 52 -23.72 0.29 -11.76
N THR A 53 -22.79 -0.54 -11.29
CA THR A 53 -22.40 -1.79 -11.98
C THR A 53 -23.32 -2.96 -11.67
N LYS A 54 -24.30 -2.81 -10.75
CA LYS A 54 -25.12 -3.92 -10.21
C LYS A 54 -24.26 -5.12 -9.80
N GLY A 55 -23.08 -4.86 -9.23
CA GLY A 55 -22.16 -5.91 -8.84
C GLY A 55 -22.83 -6.92 -7.91
N GLU A 56 -22.54 -8.20 -8.09
CA GLU A 56 -22.98 -9.23 -7.15
C GLU A 56 -22.52 -8.85 -5.75
N ARG A 57 -23.47 -8.80 -4.80
CA ARG A 57 -23.13 -8.58 -3.40
C ARG A 57 -22.39 -9.83 -2.94
N SER A 58 -21.06 -9.74 -2.83
CA SER A 58 -20.27 -10.77 -2.16
C SER A 58 -20.78 -10.88 -0.72
N ARG A 59 -21.45 -11.99 -0.42
CA ARG A 59 -21.87 -12.31 0.94
C ARG A 59 -20.70 -13.01 1.59
N LEU A 60 -20.06 -12.33 2.54
CA LEU A 60 -18.96 -12.89 3.31
C LEU A 60 -19.44 -14.14 4.05
N GLY A 61 -18.77 -15.25 3.81
CA GLY A 61 -18.96 -16.49 4.56
C GLY A 61 -18.54 -16.31 6.03
N PRO A 62 -19.06 -17.11 6.97
CA PRO A 62 -18.73 -17.01 8.39
C PRO A 62 -17.21 -17.13 8.69
N GLY A 63 -16.45 -17.78 7.82
CA GLY A 63 -15.00 -17.95 7.94
C GLY A 63 -14.14 -16.82 7.35
N GLU A 64 -14.73 -15.88 6.59
CA GLU A 64 -14.01 -14.81 5.89
C GLU A 64 -13.90 -13.53 6.75
N TRP A 65 -14.76 -13.41 7.77
CA TRP A 65 -14.79 -12.26 8.68
C TRP A 65 -13.47 -12.00 9.42
N PRO A 66 -12.79 -12.99 10.01
CA PRO A 66 -11.51 -12.75 10.69
C PRO A 66 -10.42 -12.24 9.73
N TRP A 67 -10.41 -12.71 8.48
CA TRP A 67 -9.47 -12.27 7.45
C TRP A 67 -9.74 -10.83 7.03
N LEU A 68 -11.02 -10.49 6.81
CA LEU A 68 -11.43 -9.13 6.48
C LEU A 68 -11.14 -8.15 7.62
N VAL A 69 -11.42 -8.53 8.87
CA VAL A 69 -11.12 -7.69 10.04
C VAL A 69 -9.61 -7.50 10.18
N GLY A 70 -8.82 -8.56 9.97
CA GLY A 70 -7.37 -8.47 9.97
C GLY A 70 -6.84 -7.50 8.90
N ALA A 71 -7.34 -7.62 7.67
CA ALA A 71 -7.01 -6.73 6.55
C ALA A 71 -7.35 -5.26 6.85
N ILE A 72 -8.55 -4.99 7.37
CA ILE A 72 -8.98 -3.63 7.74
C ILE A 72 -8.12 -3.06 8.88
N LEU A 73 -7.86 -3.84 9.92
CA LEU A 73 -7.07 -3.35 11.06
C LEU A 73 -5.60 -3.12 10.68
N SER A 74 -5.01 -4.01 9.86
CA SER A 74 -3.62 -3.84 9.42
C SER A 74 -3.51 -2.74 8.36
N GLY A 75 -4.16 -2.92 7.21
CA GLY A 75 -3.98 -2.03 6.06
C GLY A 75 -4.87 -0.80 6.07
N GLY A 76 -6.08 -0.90 6.64
CA GLY A 76 -7.03 0.20 6.73
C GLY A 76 -6.76 1.18 7.87
N VAL A 77 -6.21 0.71 8.99
CA VAL A 77 -6.01 1.52 10.21
C VAL A 77 -4.52 1.70 10.51
N ALA A 78 -3.79 0.62 10.78
CA ALA A 78 -2.41 0.73 11.24
C ALA A 78 -1.48 1.30 10.15
N GLY A 79 -1.62 0.86 8.89
CA GLY A 79 -0.83 1.33 7.76
C GLY A 79 -0.86 2.86 7.58
N PRO A 80 -2.04 3.48 7.38
CA PRO A 80 -2.17 4.93 7.20
C PRO A 80 -1.68 5.74 8.41
N VAL A 81 -1.96 5.28 9.63
CA VAL A 81 -1.51 5.97 10.85
C VAL A 81 0.02 5.97 10.95
N LEU A 82 0.65 4.81 10.73
CA LEU A 82 2.10 4.68 10.72
C LEU A 82 2.75 5.48 9.59
N LEU A 83 2.11 5.51 8.42
CA LEU A 83 2.57 6.29 7.28
C LEU A 83 2.51 7.79 7.57
N MET A 84 1.39 8.29 8.10
CA MET A 84 1.23 9.70 8.45
C MET A 84 2.23 10.13 9.53
N TYR A 85 2.45 9.29 10.54
CA TYR A 85 3.52 9.50 11.52
C TYR A 85 4.90 9.53 10.86
N GLY A 86 5.20 8.60 9.95
CA GLY A 86 6.44 8.59 9.18
C GLY A 86 6.64 9.84 8.32
N LEU A 87 5.59 10.30 7.63
CA LEU A 87 5.63 11.52 6.79
C LEU A 87 5.85 12.80 7.62
N SER A 88 5.46 12.81 8.89
CA SER A 88 5.65 13.98 9.76
C SER A 88 7.13 14.24 10.08
N GLY A 89 7.97 13.19 10.07
CA GLY A 89 9.38 13.27 10.41
C GLY A 89 10.35 12.92 9.27
N THR A 90 9.85 12.60 8.08
CA THR A 90 10.66 12.22 6.91
C THR A 90 10.26 13.01 5.66
N SER A 91 11.22 13.21 4.74
CA SER A 91 10.98 13.90 3.48
C SER A 91 10.00 13.14 2.56
N ALA A 92 9.34 13.85 1.65
CA ALA A 92 8.42 13.25 0.68
C ALA A 92 9.09 12.17 -0.18
N ALA A 93 10.31 12.49 -0.62
CA ALA A 93 11.09 11.66 -1.51
C ALA A 93 11.48 10.36 -0.81
N THR A 94 11.98 10.45 0.42
CA THR A 94 12.36 9.28 1.22
C THR A 94 11.15 8.40 1.55
N SER A 95 10.01 8.97 1.95
CA SER A 95 8.80 8.18 2.20
C SER A 95 8.30 7.47 0.93
N SER A 96 8.19 8.19 -0.20
CA SER A 96 7.76 7.61 -1.47
C SER A 96 8.67 6.48 -1.95
N LEU A 97 9.95 6.56 -1.61
CA LEU A 97 10.94 5.56 -1.95
C LEU A 97 10.81 4.31 -1.08
N LEU A 98 10.69 4.50 0.24
CA LEU A 98 10.44 3.41 1.21
C LEU A 98 9.12 2.68 0.93
N LEU A 99 8.10 3.37 0.40
CA LEU A 99 6.83 2.75 -0.02
C LEU A 99 7.02 1.66 -1.09
N ASN A 100 8.07 1.72 -1.91
CA ASN A 100 8.36 0.63 -2.86
C ASN A 100 8.70 -0.70 -2.16
N ALA A 101 9.07 -0.66 -0.87
CA ALA A 101 9.32 -1.86 -0.08
C ALA A 101 8.05 -2.68 0.20
N GLU A 102 6.86 -2.07 0.14
CA GLU A 102 5.59 -2.78 0.34
C GLU A 102 5.44 -3.96 -0.62
N GLY A 103 5.71 -3.74 -1.91
CA GLY A 103 5.60 -4.79 -2.94
C GLY A 103 6.52 -5.97 -2.65
N VAL A 104 7.75 -5.69 -2.19
CA VAL A 104 8.75 -6.70 -1.83
C VAL A 104 8.33 -7.44 -0.56
N MET A 105 7.88 -6.72 0.48
CA MET A 105 7.41 -7.32 1.74
C MET A 105 6.18 -8.21 1.50
N THR A 106 5.23 -7.75 0.69
CA THR A 106 4.01 -8.49 0.31
C THR A 106 4.37 -9.83 -0.33
N ALA A 107 5.30 -9.78 -1.28
CA ALA A 107 5.84 -10.93 -1.99
C ALA A 107 6.58 -11.92 -1.08
N VAL A 108 7.47 -11.42 -0.22
CA VAL A 108 8.22 -12.24 0.73
C VAL A 108 7.27 -12.90 1.73
N LEU A 109 6.28 -12.17 2.22
CA LEU A 109 5.28 -12.67 3.16
C LEU A 109 4.40 -13.75 2.52
N ALA A 110 3.99 -13.58 1.26
CA ALA A 110 3.30 -14.60 0.48
C ALA A 110 4.12 -15.89 0.34
N TRP A 111 5.41 -15.76 0.05
CA TRP A 111 6.30 -16.91 -0.12
C TRP A 111 6.59 -17.63 1.22
N VAL A 112 6.91 -16.89 2.28
CA VAL A 112 7.35 -17.46 3.57
C VAL A 112 6.17 -17.96 4.40
N VAL A 113 5.10 -17.16 4.52
CA VAL A 113 3.97 -17.45 5.41
C VAL A 113 2.91 -18.30 4.70
N PHE A 114 2.57 -17.94 3.46
CA PHE A 114 1.52 -18.62 2.71
C PHE A 114 2.04 -19.77 1.83
N LYS A 115 3.37 -19.95 1.75
CA LYS A 115 4.04 -20.99 0.97
C LYS A 115 3.61 -21.03 -0.51
N GLU A 116 3.24 -19.87 -1.06
CA GLU A 116 3.00 -19.77 -2.51
C GLU A 116 4.34 -20.00 -3.25
N ASN A 117 4.33 -20.84 -4.28
CA ASN A 117 5.53 -21.13 -5.07
C ASN A 117 5.91 -19.89 -5.89
N ALA A 118 6.97 -19.20 -5.49
CA ALA A 118 7.54 -18.10 -6.26
C ALA A 118 8.40 -18.63 -7.40
N ASP A 119 7.90 -18.52 -8.63
CA ASP A 119 8.65 -18.89 -9.84
C ASP A 119 9.87 -17.95 -10.02
N ARG A 120 10.94 -18.42 -10.67
CA ARG A 120 12.22 -17.69 -10.85
C ARG A 120 12.01 -16.30 -11.47
N ARG A 121 11.00 -16.16 -12.34
CA ARG A 121 10.64 -14.88 -12.97
C ARG A 121 10.09 -13.86 -11.98
N ILE A 122 9.33 -14.30 -10.98
CA ILE A 122 8.77 -13.44 -9.93
C ILE A 122 9.91 -12.96 -9.03
N VAL A 123 10.82 -13.87 -8.63
CA VAL A 123 12.00 -13.52 -7.82
C VAL A 123 12.91 -12.51 -8.53
N LEU A 124 13.14 -12.68 -9.83
CA LEU A 124 13.88 -11.71 -10.65
C LEU A 124 13.18 -10.34 -10.71
N GLY A 125 11.84 -10.33 -10.83
CA GLY A 125 11.05 -9.10 -10.77
C GLY A 125 11.17 -8.39 -9.42
N MET A 126 11.11 -9.13 -8.31
CA MET A 126 11.31 -8.58 -6.96
C MET A 126 12.71 -7.99 -6.80
N LEU A 127 13.75 -8.71 -7.25
CA LEU A 127 15.13 -8.22 -7.22
C LEU A 127 15.30 -6.95 -8.06
N ALA A 128 14.64 -6.85 -9.21
CA ALA A 128 14.66 -5.65 -10.04
C ALA A 128 13.96 -4.46 -9.36
N ILE A 129 12.85 -4.68 -8.65
CA ILE A 129 12.17 -3.63 -7.86
C ILE A 129 13.07 -3.17 -6.71
N VAL A 130 13.67 -4.09 -5.96
CA VAL A 130 14.62 -3.77 -4.87
C VAL A 130 15.83 -3.00 -5.42
N ALA A 131 16.41 -3.45 -6.53
CA ALA A 131 17.54 -2.78 -7.18
C ALA A 131 17.16 -1.39 -7.67
N GLY A 132 15.98 -1.23 -8.29
CA GLY A 132 15.44 0.06 -8.71
C GLY A 132 15.23 1.00 -7.53
N ALA A 133 14.65 0.52 -6.43
CA ALA A 133 14.51 1.29 -5.19
C ALA A 133 15.88 1.68 -4.61
N ALA A 134 16.86 0.77 -4.57
CA ALA A 134 18.21 1.06 -4.09
C ALA A 134 18.92 2.11 -4.95
N VAL A 135 18.81 2.02 -6.27
CA VAL A 135 19.38 2.99 -7.21
C VAL A 135 18.70 4.36 -7.07
N LEU A 136 17.38 4.40 -6.91
CA LEU A 136 16.63 5.65 -6.66
C LEU A 136 16.94 6.26 -5.28
N SER A 137 17.37 5.45 -4.31
CA SER A 137 17.78 5.87 -2.95
C SER A 137 19.18 6.45 -2.88
N TRP A 138 20.03 6.12 -3.86
CA TRP A 138 21.43 6.50 -3.86
C TRP A 138 21.70 8.02 -3.93
N PRO A 139 20.94 8.85 -4.69
CA PRO A 139 21.24 10.27 -4.82
C PRO A 139 20.81 11.13 -3.64
N THR A 140 19.90 10.66 -2.79
CA THR A 140 19.22 11.49 -1.77
C THR A 140 20.01 11.71 -0.47
N GLY A 141 21.28 11.32 -0.41
CA GLY A 141 22.05 11.30 0.83
C GLY A 141 21.72 10.07 1.67
N SER A 142 22.57 9.77 2.67
CA SER A 142 22.42 8.63 3.57
C SER A 142 21.01 8.57 4.15
N ILE A 143 20.28 7.48 3.86
CA ILE A 143 19.06 7.13 4.62
C ILE A 143 19.53 6.84 6.03
N GLU A 144 19.55 7.85 6.89
CA GLU A 144 19.80 7.62 8.29
C GLU A 144 18.59 6.86 8.86
N PRO A 145 18.83 5.72 9.55
CA PRO A 145 17.75 4.99 10.20
C PRO A 145 17.15 5.87 11.29
N SER A 146 16.01 6.48 10.96
CA SER A 146 15.25 7.35 11.84
C SER A 146 13.94 6.66 12.23
N TRP A 147 13.41 6.98 13.42
CA TRP A 147 12.11 6.51 13.88
C TRP A 147 10.98 6.71 12.84
N PRO A 148 10.91 7.86 12.13
CA PRO A 148 9.95 8.06 11.06
C PRO A 148 10.12 7.11 9.86
N SER A 149 11.36 6.80 9.45
CA SER A 149 11.63 5.85 8.36
C SER A 149 11.22 4.43 8.73
N LEU A 150 11.43 4.02 9.99
CA LEU A 150 10.94 2.74 10.52
C LEU A 150 9.42 2.67 10.54
N ALA A 151 8.74 3.78 10.86
CA ALA A 151 7.28 3.84 10.80
C ALA A 151 6.74 3.67 9.37
N VAL A 152 7.41 4.23 8.36
CA VAL A 152 7.05 3.99 6.94
C VAL A 152 7.24 2.51 6.58
N LEU A 153 8.33 1.87 7.00
CA LEU A 153 8.54 0.44 6.77
C LEU A 153 7.51 -0.44 7.49
N ALA A 154 7.11 -0.06 8.71
CA ALA A 154 6.04 -0.73 9.44
C ALA A 154 4.70 -0.56 8.73
N ALA A 155 4.41 0.61 8.15
CA ALA A 155 3.23 0.82 7.30
C ALA A 155 3.24 -0.12 6.08
N CYS A 156 4.38 -0.23 5.39
CA CYS A 156 4.57 -1.18 4.29
C CYS A 156 4.31 -2.64 4.72
N LEU A 157 4.73 -3.02 5.93
CA LEU A 157 4.46 -4.35 6.48
C LEU A 157 2.97 -4.56 6.77
N CYS A 158 2.29 -3.56 7.33
CA CYS A 158 0.84 -3.61 7.57
C CYS A 158 0.04 -3.80 6.27
N TRP A 159 0.43 -3.13 5.19
CA TRP A 159 -0.15 -3.34 3.87
C TRP A 159 0.24 -4.66 3.22
N ALA A 160 1.47 -5.14 3.44
CA ALA A 160 1.86 -6.48 3.02
C ALA A 160 1.01 -7.57 3.68
N ILE A 161 0.68 -7.40 4.97
CA ILE A 161 -0.24 -8.31 5.68
C ILE A 161 -1.64 -8.21 5.08
N ASP A 162 -2.18 -7.00 4.91
CA ASP A 162 -3.51 -6.78 4.29
C ASP A 162 -3.62 -7.46 2.93
N ASN A 163 -2.68 -7.18 2.02
CA ASN A 163 -2.64 -7.75 0.67
C ASN A 163 -2.66 -9.29 0.67
N ASN A 164 -2.02 -9.91 1.65
CA ASN A 164 -2.00 -11.37 1.79
C ASN A 164 -3.27 -11.93 2.45
N LEU A 165 -3.83 -11.24 3.44
CA LEU A 165 -5.09 -11.63 4.10
C LEU A 165 -6.28 -11.52 3.14
N THR A 166 -6.30 -10.51 2.28
CA THR A 166 -7.38 -10.26 1.30
C THR A 166 -7.36 -11.26 0.13
N ARG A 167 -6.30 -12.07 0.01
CA ARG A 167 -6.16 -13.13 -1.00
C ARG A 167 -6.67 -14.51 -0.55
N LYS A 168 -6.96 -14.66 0.74
CA LYS A 168 -7.46 -15.89 1.37
C LYS A 168 -8.98 -15.94 1.38
#